data_AF-A0A2V6JM57-F1
#
_entry.id   AF-A0A2V6JM57-F1
#
_cell.length_a   1.000
_cell.length_b   1.000
_cell.length_c   1.000
_cell.angle_alpha   90.00
_cell.angle_beta   90.00
_cell.angle_gamma   90.00
#
_symmetry.space_group_name_H-M   'P 1'
#
loop_
_entity.id
_entity.type
_entity.pdbx_description
1 polymer ?
#
loop_
_entity_poly.entity_id
_entity_poly.type
_entity_poly.pdbx_seq_one_letter_code
_entity_poly.pdbx_strand_id
1 'polypeptide(L)'
;MAGPQEIAAKIGNAIVNKRLLESAAKNIRALVDGASSDLYARVVDELIAGGHWDELNDRFYKTLEFGTGGLRGRTIGKIVTKAERGNVGPDDRPQFPCVGMNAMNFANVNRATQGLAAYAKEWHAKNKIDTRPKIVIAHDTRFFSNEFTELAAKVAAENGCDAYIFDGPRSTPELSFAVRHLNATAGIVITASHNPPHDNGYKVYFADGAQVIEPHASGIIQRVNAVVSESYESIPKDRQGNVTTLGPDVDEAYMKRLETLIVDPSVLNSAKS
;
A
#
# COMPACT_ATOMS: atom_id res chain seq x y z
N MET A 1 26.78 -5.14 -13.52
CA MET A 1 25.43 -4.55 -13.67
C MET A 1 25.51 -3.48 -14.72
N ALA A 2 24.51 -3.38 -15.59
CA ALA A 2 24.45 -2.27 -16.52
C ALA A 2 24.19 -0.95 -15.77
N GLY A 3 24.94 0.10 -16.12
CA GLY A 3 24.66 1.46 -15.62
C GLY A 3 23.40 2.06 -16.27
N PRO A 4 22.89 3.19 -15.76
CA PRO A 4 21.68 3.84 -16.30
C PRO A 4 21.75 4.12 -17.82
N GLN A 5 22.93 4.53 -18.32
CA GLN A 5 23.14 4.78 -19.76
C GLN A 5 23.05 3.51 -20.62
N GLU A 6 23.55 2.37 -20.12
CA GLU A 6 23.46 1.09 -20.82
C GLU A 6 22.02 0.56 -20.85
N ILE A 7 21.28 0.72 -19.75
CA ILE A 7 19.85 0.41 -19.68
C ILE A 7 19.07 1.28 -20.69
N ALA A 8 19.36 2.58 -20.76
CA ALA A 8 18.71 3.50 -21.69
C ALA A 8 18.92 3.09 -23.16
N ALA A 9 20.14 2.66 -23.52
CA ALA A 9 20.45 2.16 -24.87
C ALA A 9 19.68 0.88 -25.20
N LYS A 10 19.64 -0.10 -24.27
CA LYS A 10 18.88 -1.34 -24.42
C LYS A 10 17.39 -1.09 -24.61
N ILE A 11 16.81 -0.16 -23.83
CA ILE A 11 15.42 0.29 -23.94
C ILE A 11 15.15 0.89 -25.32
N GLY A 12 16.04 1.77 -25.81
CA GLY A 12 15.88 2.39 -27.12
C GLY A 12 15.78 1.36 -28.25
N ASN A 13 16.65 0.34 -28.22
CA ASN A 13 16.62 -0.75 -29.19
C ASN A 13 15.32 -1.58 -29.08
N ALA A 14 14.83 -1.84 -27.86
CA ALA A 14 13.60 -2.60 -27.64
C ALA A 14 12.34 -1.89 -28.16
N ILE A 15 12.29 -0.56 -28.10
CA ILE A 15 11.19 0.25 -28.68
C ILE A 15 11.18 0.12 -30.20
N VAL A 16 12.35 0.31 -30.85
CA VAL A 16 12.47 0.20 -32.32
C VAL A 16 12.01 -1.17 -32.82
N ASN A 17 12.31 -2.22 -32.05
CA ASN A 17 11.88 -3.59 -32.34
C ASN A 17 10.47 -3.94 -31.85
N LYS A 18 9.69 -2.96 -31.36
CA LYS A 18 8.29 -3.13 -30.87
C LYS A 18 8.15 -4.17 -29.74
N ARG A 19 9.19 -4.39 -28.95
CA ARG A 19 9.18 -5.29 -27.80
C ARG A 19 8.73 -4.58 -26.52
N LEU A 20 9.06 -3.29 -26.40
CA LEU A 20 8.76 -2.47 -25.23
C LEU A 20 7.87 -1.29 -25.64
N LEU A 21 6.80 -1.05 -24.87
CA LEU A 21 5.91 0.10 -25.06
C LEU A 21 6.65 1.40 -24.73
N GLU A 22 6.35 2.48 -25.45
CA GLU A 22 6.93 3.80 -25.16
C GLU A 22 6.59 4.29 -23.76
N SER A 23 5.37 4.03 -23.28
CA SER A 23 4.95 4.37 -21.92
C SER A 23 5.74 3.58 -20.86
N ALA A 24 5.99 2.29 -21.12
CA ALA A 24 6.83 1.45 -20.26
C ALA A 24 8.26 1.98 -20.22
N ALA A 25 8.84 2.29 -21.37
CA ALA A 25 10.19 2.87 -21.46
C ALA A 25 10.32 4.21 -20.70
N LYS A 26 9.33 5.10 -20.85
CA LYS A 26 9.29 6.38 -20.12
C LYS A 26 9.29 6.15 -18.61
N ASN A 27 8.45 5.24 -18.14
CA ASN A 27 8.30 4.93 -16.72
C ASN A 27 9.52 4.21 -16.14
N ILE A 28 10.17 3.33 -16.91
CA ILE A 28 11.43 2.70 -16.50
C ILE A 28 12.51 3.76 -16.29
N ARG A 29 12.70 4.68 -17.25
CA ARG A 29 13.69 5.76 -17.13
C ARG A 29 13.41 6.63 -15.91
N ALA A 30 12.17 7.09 -15.76
CA ALA A 30 11.77 7.92 -14.62
C ALA A 30 12.03 7.22 -13.27
N LEU A 31 11.78 5.90 -13.19
CA LEU A 31 12.07 5.14 -11.97
C LEU A 31 13.58 5.03 -11.71
N VAL A 32 14.37 4.64 -12.71
CA VAL A 32 15.82 4.39 -12.56
C VAL A 32 16.59 5.67 -12.29
N ASP A 33 16.26 6.78 -12.97
CA ASP A 33 16.97 8.05 -12.83
C ASP A 33 16.70 8.73 -11.47
N GLY A 34 15.52 8.50 -10.87
CA GLY A 34 15.12 9.07 -9.59
C GLY A 34 15.37 8.17 -8.37
N ALA A 35 15.91 6.96 -8.57
CA ALA A 35 16.02 5.97 -7.51
C ALA A 35 17.15 6.28 -6.53
N SER A 36 16.87 6.14 -5.23
CA SER A 36 17.91 6.12 -4.18
C SER A 36 18.58 4.74 -4.03
N SER A 37 18.01 3.70 -4.63
CA SER A 37 18.49 2.31 -4.56
C SER A 37 18.84 1.77 -5.93
N ASP A 38 19.92 0.98 -6.00
CA ASP A 38 20.33 0.25 -7.21
C ASP A 38 19.39 -0.91 -7.58
N LEU A 39 18.48 -1.29 -6.67
CA LEU A 39 17.56 -2.41 -6.83
C LEU A 39 16.75 -2.28 -8.12
N TYR A 40 16.24 -1.08 -8.40
CA TYR A 40 15.39 -0.85 -9.57
C TYR A 40 16.15 -1.06 -10.88
N ALA A 41 17.38 -0.54 -10.96
CA ALA A 41 18.25 -0.73 -12.11
C ALA A 41 18.60 -2.22 -12.30
N ARG A 42 18.91 -2.94 -11.21
CA ARG A 42 19.19 -4.38 -11.25
C ARG A 42 18.02 -5.20 -11.78
N VAL A 43 16.82 -4.97 -11.25
CA VAL A 43 15.62 -5.70 -11.67
C VAL A 43 15.33 -5.46 -13.15
N VAL A 44 15.41 -4.21 -13.60
CA VAL A 44 15.20 -3.85 -15.01
C VAL A 44 16.25 -4.50 -15.90
N ASP A 45 17.53 -4.45 -15.53
CA ASP A 45 18.62 -5.06 -16.33
C ASP A 45 18.47 -6.58 -16.43
N GLU A 46 18.09 -7.26 -15.33
CA GLU A 46 17.83 -8.71 -15.34
C GLU A 46 16.65 -9.09 -16.23
N LEU A 47 15.54 -8.34 -16.17
CA LEU A 47 14.39 -8.58 -17.05
C LEU A 47 14.72 -8.34 -18.53
N ILE A 48 15.51 -7.29 -18.83
CA ILE A 48 15.99 -7.02 -20.18
C ILE A 48 16.90 -8.14 -20.67
N ALA A 49 17.87 -8.58 -19.85
CA ALA A 49 18.82 -9.63 -20.19
C ALA A 49 18.12 -10.99 -20.43
N GLY A 50 17.05 -11.27 -19.68
CA GLY A 50 16.21 -12.45 -19.88
C GLY A 50 15.21 -12.33 -21.04
N GLY A 51 15.13 -11.18 -21.70
CA GLY A 51 14.16 -10.93 -22.78
C GLY A 51 12.70 -10.91 -22.31
N HIS A 52 12.45 -10.61 -21.03
CA HIS A 52 11.13 -10.60 -20.40
C HIS A 52 10.37 -9.30 -20.68
N TRP A 53 10.18 -8.98 -21.96
CA TRP A 53 9.59 -7.73 -22.41
C TRP A 53 8.13 -7.56 -22.01
N ASP A 54 7.34 -8.64 -22.04
CA ASP A 54 5.94 -8.61 -21.59
C ASP A 54 5.83 -8.29 -20.09
N GLU A 55 6.73 -8.84 -19.28
CA GLU A 55 6.79 -8.52 -17.84
C GLU A 55 7.18 -7.06 -17.61
N LEU A 56 8.13 -6.52 -18.39
CA LEU A 56 8.47 -5.10 -18.35
C LEU A 56 7.27 -4.22 -18.78
N ASN A 57 6.56 -4.60 -19.83
CA ASN A 57 5.37 -3.86 -20.26
C ASN A 57 4.32 -3.87 -19.13
N ASP A 58 3.98 -5.02 -18.56
CA ASP A 58 3.00 -5.15 -17.49
C ASP A 58 3.34 -4.32 -16.24
N ARG A 59 4.62 -4.27 -15.85
CA ARG A 59 5.11 -3.55 -14.67
C ARG A 59 5.20 -2.04 -14.86
N PHE A 60 5.35 -1.57 -16.09
CA PHE A 60 5.74 -0.18 -16.35
C PHE A 60 4.83 0.58 -17.32
N TYR A 61 3.88 -0.04 -18.02
CA TYR A 61 3.07 0.66 -19.03
C TYR A 61 2.25 1.84 -18.47
N LYS A 62 1.95 1.83 -17.18
CA LYS A 62 1.30 2.92 -16.43
C LYS A 62 1.80 2.98 -14.99
N THR A 63 1.34 3.98 -14.27
CA THR A 63 1.45 4.00 -12.80
C THR A 63 0.26 3.27 -12.19
N LEU A 64 0.47 2.55 -11.08
CA LEU A 64 -0.61 1.87 -10.37
C LEU A 64 -1.70 2.88 -9.99
N GLU A 65 -2.92 2.59 -10.38
CA GLU A 65 -4.03 3.52 -10.22
C GLU A 65 -4.60 3.44 -8.81
N PHE A 66 -4.82 4.59 -8.19
CA PHE A 66 -5.59 4.71 -6.95
C PHE A 66 -7.02 5.09 -7.30
N GLY A 67 -7.95 4.15 -7.13
CA GLY A 67 -9.38 4.37 -7.38
C GLY A 67 -10.21 4.42 -6.09
N THR A 68 -11.54 4.38 -6.22
CA THR A 68 -12.49 4.26 -5.08
C THR A 68 -12.25 2.98 -4.27
N GLY A 69 -11.75 1.93 -4.92
CA GLY A 69 -11.30 0.69 -4.31
C GLY A 69 -9.92 0.76 -3.63
N GLY A 70 -9.24 1.90 -3.69
CA GLY A 70 -7.84 2.08 -3.30
C GLY A 70 -6.86 1.55 -4.36
N LEU A 71 -5.70 1.03 -3.92
CA LEU A 71 -4.72 0.35 -4.79
C LEU A 71 -4.99 -1.16 -4.83
N ARG A 72 -4.78 -1.77 -5.99
CA ARG A 72 -4.69 -3.22 -6.13
C ARG A 72 -3.77 -3.60 -7.26
N GLY A 73 -2.83 -4.49 -7.01
CA GLY A 73 -1.91 -4.97 -8.04
C GLY A 73 -1.04 -6.12 -7.57
N ARG A 74 -0.24 -6.63 -8.50
CA ARG A 74 0.76 -7.67 -8.21
C ARG A 74 1.81 -7.13 -7.25
N THR A 75 2.05 -7.85 -6.17
CA THR A 75 3.18 -7.64 -5.27
C THR A 75 4.29 -8.65 -5.51
N ILE A 76 3.99 -9.77 -6.18
CA ILE A 76 4.98 -10.71 -6.73
C ILE A 76 4.83 -10.74 -8.25
N GLY A 77 5.92 -10.43 -8.96
CA GLY A 77 5.97 -10.44 -10.43
C GLY A 77 5.75 -11.84 -11.01
N LYS A 78 5.37 -11.94 -12.29
CA LYS A 78 5.28 -13.25 -12.97
C LYS A 78 6.68 -13.85 -13.13
N ILE A 79 7.67 -12.98 -13.35
CA ILE A 79 9.08 -13.33 -13.36
C ILE A 79 9.73 -12.70 -12.13
N VAL A 80 10.13 -13.49 -11.14
CA VAL A 80 10.87 -12.98 -9.98
C VAL A 80 12.36 -12.93 -10.32
N THR A 81 12.94 -11.74 -10.34
CA THR A 81 14.38 -11.55 -10.59
C THR A 81 15.23 -12.04 -9.42
N LYS A 82 16.53 -12.28 -9.65
CA LYS A 82 17.48 -12.58 -8.57
C LYS A 82 17.60 -11.39 -7.62
N ALA A 83 17.57 -10.17 -8.16
CA ALA A 83 17.56 -8.95 -7.37
C ALA A 83 16.36 -8.85 -6.41
N GLU A 84 15.15 -9.20 -6.85
CA GLU A 84 13.95 -9.25 -5.99
C GLU A 84 13.98 -10.42 -5.00
N ARG A 85 14.44 -11.59 -5.46
CA ARG A 85 14.60 -12.78 -4.63
C ARG A 85 15.51 -12.48 -3.43
N GLY A 86 16.63 -11.81 -3.66
CA GLY A 86 17.63 -11.59 -2.63
C GLY A 86 18.19 -12.91 -2.12
N ASN A 87 18.28 -13.08 -0.81
CA ASN A 87 18.94 -14.23 -0.18
C ASN A 87 17.97 -15.33 0.32
N VAL A 88 16.68 -15.25 -0.02
CA VAL A 88 15.67 -16.23 0.41
C VAL A 88 15.62 -17.45 -0.51
N GLY A 89 15.06 -18.56 -0.02
CA GLY A 89 14.95 -19.81 -0.77
C GLY A 89 14.05 -19.71 -2.02
N PRO A 90 14.13 -20.70 -2.92
CA PRO A 90 13.33 -20.74 -4.14
C PRO A 90 11.82 -20.83 -3.87
N ASP A 91 11.44 -21.50 -2.79
CA ASP A 91 10.04 -21.72 -2.38
C ASP A 91 9.49 -20.62 -1.45
N ASP A 92 10.36 -19.73 -0.96
CA ASP A 92 9.95 -18.59 -0.15
C ASP A 92 9.34 -17.49 -1.03
N ARG A 93 8.65 -16.53 -0.41
CA ARG A 93 8.35 -15.26 -1.08
C ARG A 93 9.67 -14.49 -1.34
N PRO A 94 9.76 -13.65 -2.38
CA PRO A 94 10.94 -12.81 -2.60
C PRO A 94 11.19 -11.89 -1.40
N GLN A 95 12.46 -11.48 -1.24
CA GLN A 95 12.85 -10.52 -0.21
C GLN A 95 12.21 -9.15 -0.45
N PHE A 96 12.09 -8.74 -1.72
CA PHE A 96 11.51 -7.46 -2.11
C PHE A 96 10.23 -7.66 -2.91
N PRO A 97 9.24 -6.76 -2.77
CA PRO A 97 8.05 -6.77 -3.61
C PRO A 97 8.43 -6.42 -5.05
N CYS A 98 7.52 -6.74 -5.97
CA CYS A 98 7.66 -6.49 -7.40
C CYS A 98 8.05 -5.03 -7.69
N VAL A 99 9.20 -4.85 -8.35
CA VAL A 99 9.61 -3.53 -8.85
C VAL A 99 8.81 -3.23 -10.11
N GLY A 100 8.17 -2.06 -10.13
CA GLY A 100 7.33 -1.60 -11.22
C GLY A 100 6.46 -0.42 -10.81
N MET A 101 6.24 0.53 -11.73
CA MET A 101 5.31 1.64 -11.47
C MET A 101 3.87 1.16 -11.34
N ASN A 102 3.50 0.08 -12.03
CA ASN A 102 2.21 -0.60 -11.99
C ASN A 102 2.21 -1.84 -11.09
N ALA A 103 2.87 -1.78 -9.93
CA ALA A 103 2.96 -2.88 -8.98
C ALA A 103 2.61 -2.44 -7.56
N MET A 104 2.11 -3.37 -6.75
CA MET A 104 1.86 -3.13 -5.33
C MET A 104 3.18 -3.31 -4.56
N ASN A 105 3.80 -2.20 -4.17
CA ASN A 105 5.13 -2.14 -3.58
C ASN A 105 5.25 -0.95 -2.61
N PHE A 106 6.42 -0.82 -1.98
CA PHE A 106 6.69 0.23 -1.00
C PHE A 106 6.48 1.64 -1.55
N ALA A 107 6.92 1.90 -2.77
CA ALA A 107 6.74 3.19 -3.44
C ALA A 107 5.27 3.60 -3.54
N ASN A 108 4.41 2.69 -4.00
CA ASN A 108 2.99 2.95 -4.15
C ASN A 108 2.22 3.03 -2.82
N VAL A 109 2.62 2.24 -1.81
CA VAL A 109 2.06 2.35 -0.45
C VAL A 109 2.43 3.69 0.18
N ASN A 110 3.68 4.12 0.04
CA ASN A 110 4.14 5.43 0.48
C ASN A 110 3.34 6.55 -0.21
N ARG A 111 3.24 6.51 -1.53
CA ARG A 111 2.47 7.47 -2.34
C ARG A 111 1.02 7.59 -1.90
N ALA A 112 0.34 6.45 -1.74
CA ALA A 112 -1.04 6.41 -1.26
C ALA A 112 -1.19 7.02 0.15
N THR A 113 -0.27 6.68 1.05
CA THR A 113 -0.33 7.13 2.45
C THR A 113 -0.04 8.61 2.61
N GLN A 114 0.92 9.17 1.86
CA GLN A 114 1.16 10.61 1.82
C GLN A 114 -0.09 11.36 1.32
N GLY A 115 -0.74 10.86 0.26
CA GLY A 115 -1.98 11.44 -0.25
C GLY A 115 -3.12 11.41 0.77
N LEU A 116 -3.29 10.28 1.46
CA LEU A 116 -4.29 10.15 2.53
C LEU A 116 -4.00 11.10 3.70
N ALA A 117 -2.75 11.17 4.17
CA ALA A 117 -2.36 12.05 5.27
C ALA A 117 -2.57 13.53 4.93
N ALA A 118 -2.24 13.95 3.70
CA ALA A 118 -2.51 15.30 3.22
C ALA A 118 -4.02 15.61 3.23
N TYR A 119 -4.83 14.70 2.67
CA TYR A 119 -6.29 14.87 2.65
C TYR A 119 -6.90 14.91 4.05
N ALA A 120 -6.46 14.04 4.96
CA ALA A 120 -6.96 13.98 6.33
C ALA A 120 -6.69 15.29 7.10
N LYS A 121 -5.50 15.88 6.94
CA LYS A 121 -5.17 17.18 7.53
C LYS A 121 -6.04 18.31 6.98
N GLU A 122 -6.29 18.34 5.68
CA GLU A 122 -7.17 19.33 5.05
C GLU A 122 -8.61 19.18 5.51
N TRP A 123 -9.09 17.95 5.63
CA TRP A 123 -10.42 17.67 6.16
C TRP A 123 -10.54 18.14 7.63
N HIS A 124 -9.53 17.87 8.48
CA HIS A 124 -9.49 18.40 9.84
C HIS A 124 -9.55 19.93 9.87
N ALA A 125 -8.71 20.61 9.09
CA ALA A 125 -8.68 22.06 9.02
C ALA A 125 -10.04 22.65 8.56
N LYS A 126 -10.64 22.06 7.52
CA LYS A 126 -11.95 22.47 7.01
C LYS A 126 -13.07 22.30 8.04
N ASN A 127 -13.00 21.25 8.86
CA ASN A 127 -14.00 20.93 9.88
C ASN A 127 -13.64 21.48 11.28
N LYS A 128 -12.57 22.28 11.40
CA LYS A 128 -12.11 22.91 12.65
C LYS A 128 -11.82 21.88 13.76
N ILE A 129 -11.22 20.75 13.40
CA ILE A 129 -10.79 19.72 14.33
C ILE A 129 -9.33 19.97 14.71
N ASP A 130 -9.09 20.39 15.96
CA ASP A 130 -7.77 20.82 16.47
C ASP A 130 -6.90 19.66 17.01
N THR A 131 -7.16 18.44 16.54
CA THR A 131 -6.35 17.25 16.89
C THR A 131 -5.68 16.72 15.63
N ARG A 132 -4.57 15.99 15.82
CA ARG A 132 -3.94 15.26 14.71
C ARG A 132 -4.92 14.25 14.12
N PRO A 133 -4.96 14.07 12.79
CA PRO A 133 -5.70 12.97 12.21
C PRO A 133 -5.19 11.64 12.75
N LYS A 134 -6.11 10.74 13.07
CA LYS A 134 -5.78 9.37 13.48
C LYS A 134 -6.08 8.42 12.33
N ILE A 135 -5.16 7.50 12.06
CA ILE A 135 -5.29 6.50 11.00
C ILE A 135 -5.11 5.10 11.60
N VAL A 136 -6.16 4.28 11.55
CA VAL A 136 -6.09 2.87 11.97
C VAL A 136 -5.69 2.01 10.78
N ILE A 137 -4.75 1.10 10.94
CA ILE A 137 -4.20 0.28 9.86
C ILE A 137 -4.29 -1.18 10.26
N ALA A 138 -4.98 -1.96 9.44
CA ALA A 138 -5.07 -3.42 9.56
C ALA A 138 -4.55 -4.08 8.29
N HIS A 139 -4.26 -5.38 8.37
CA HIS A 139 -3.88 -6.16 7.21
C HIS A 139 -4.37 -7.60 7.28
N ASP A 140 -4.40 -8.26 6.10
CA ASP A 140 -4.61 -9.70 5.99
C ASP A 140 -3.28 -10.48 5.90
N THR A 141 -3.36 -11.79 5.68
CA THR A 141 -2.20 -12.70 5.65
C THR A 141 -1.43 -12.73 4.32
N ARG A 142 -1.64 -11.76 3.42
CA ARG A 142 -0.93 -11.72 2.14
C ARG A 142 0.56 -11.39 2.30
N PHE A 143 1.34 -11.74 1.29
CA PHE A 143 2.75 -11.36 1.24
C PHE A 143 2.92 -9.84 1.32
N PHE A 144 3.93 -9.43 2.09
CA PHE A 144 4.27 -8.03 2.37
C PHE A 144 3.21 -7.22 3.13
N SER A 145 2.09 -7.82 3.55
CA SER A 145 1.02 -7.10 4.24
C SER A 145 1.46 -6.45 5.56
N ASN A 146 2.32 -7.13 6.33
CA ASN A 146 2.89 -6.58 7.55
C ASN A 146 3.83 -5.41 7.26
N GLU A 147 4.76 -5.59 6.32
CA GLU A 147 5.73 -4.55 5.94
C GLU A 147 5.06 -3.32 5.33
N PHE A 148 3.98 -3.50 4.55
CA PHE A 148 3.18 -2.39 4.05
C PHE A 148 2.39 -1.68 5.15
N THR A 149 1.98 -2.39 6.19
CA THR A 149 1.33 -1.81 7.37
C THR A 149 2.31 -0.95 8.15
N GLU A 150 3.49 -1.47 8.44
CA GLU A 150 4.56 -0.75 9.13
C GLU A 150 4.99 0.50 8.33
N LEU A 151 5.15 0.35 7.01
CA LEU A 151 5.46 1.48 6.14
C LEU A 151 4.36 2.54 6.15
N ALA A 152 3.09 2.14 6.01
CA ALA A 152 1.98 3.09 6.04
C ALA A 152 1.90 3.81 7.40
N ALA A 153 2.13 3.11 8.51
CA ALA A 153 2.15 3.71 9.84
C ALA A 153 3.28 4.74 9.98
N LYS A 154 4.50 4.38 9.56
CA LYS A 154 5.66 5.28 9.54
C LYS A 154 5.39 6.53 8.69
N VAL A 155 4.90 6.35 7.47
CA VAL A 155 4.63 7.46 6.54
C VAL A 155 3.54 8.38 7.09
N ALA A 156 2.48 7.83 7.70
CA ALA A 156 1.44 8.62 8.35
C ALA A 156 2.00 9.47 9.50
N ALA A 157 2.79 8.86 10.38
CA ALA A 157 3.46 9.53 11.50
C ALA A 157 4.40 10.65 11.03
N GLU A 158 5.26 10.37 10.04
CA GLU A 158 6.18 11.34 9.45
C GLU A 158 5.48 12.47 8.67
N ASN A 159 4.18 12.32 8.39
CA ASN A 159 3.32 13.34 7.80
C ASN A 159 2.39 14.04 8.81
N GLY A 160 2.54 13.75 10.10
CA GLY A 160 1.83 14.42 11.21
C GLY A 160 0.48 13.81 11.58
N CYS A 161 0.23 12.55 11.24
CA CYS A 161 -0.95 11.79 11.68
C CYS A 161 -0.56 10.76 12.74
N ASP A 162 -1.42 10.51 13.71
CA ASP A 162 -1.22 9.40 14.65
C ASP A 162 -1.68 8.09 13.99
N ALA A 163 -0.82 7.09 13.94
CA ALA A 163 -1.09 5.79 13.34
C ALA A 163 -1.31 4.73 14.42
N TYR A 164 -2.34 3.89 14.22
CA TYR A 164 -2.67 2.78 15.10
C TYR A 164 -2.64 1.49 14.29
N ILE A 165 -1.80 0.53 14.68
CA ILE A 165 -1.64 -0.76 13.99
C ILE A 165 -2.03 -1.89 14.92
N PHE A 166 -2.52 -3.01 14.40
CA PHE A 166 -2.68 -4.23 15.19
C PHE A 166 -1.36 -5.00 15.31
N ASP A 167 -1.26 -5.90 16.30
CA ASP A 167 -0.11 -6.77 16.53
C ASP A 167 -0.01 -7.95 15.53
N GLY A 168 -0.94 -8.02 14.58
CA GLY A 168 -0.98 -9.01 13.52
C GLY A 168 -2.21 -8.84 12.64
N PRO A 169 -2.56 -9.87 11.85
CA PRO A 169 -3.69 -9.80 10.93
C PRO A 169 -5.01 -9.53 11.66
N ARG A 170 -5.83 -8.64 11.09
CA ARG A 170 -7.19 -8.36 11.56
C ARG A 170 -8.15 -8.19 10.41
N SER A 171 -9.41 -8.51 10.68
CA SER A 171 -10.44 -8.53 9.66
C SER A 171 -10.84 -7.11 9.23
N THR A 172 -11.29 -6.95 7.99
CA THR A 172 -11.88 -5.69 7.53
C THR A 172 -13.01 -5.14 8.43
N PRO A 173 -13.98 -5.94 8.92
CA PRO A 173 -15.01 -5.41 9.82
C PRO A 173 -14.47 -4.95 11.18
N GLU A 174 -13.37 -5.54 11.66
CA GLU A 174 -12.71 -5.13 12.89
C GLU A 174 -11.96 -3.81 12.73
N LEU A 175 -11.31 -3.58 11.57
CA LEU A 175 -10.81 -2.26 11.19
C LEU A 175 -11.94 -1.23 11.15
N SER A 176 -13.05 -1.55 10.48
CA SER A 176 -14.24 -0.68 10.44
C SER A 176 -14.77 -0.34 11.84
N PHE A 177 -14.77 -1.30 12.76
CA PHE A 177 -15.10 -1.08 14.16
C PHE A 177 -14.08 -0.18 14.86
N ALA A 178 -12.78 -0.49 14.75
CA ALA A 178 -11.71 0.23 15.43
C ALA A 178 -11.63 1.71 15.00
N VAL A 179 -11.87 2.01 13.73
CA VAL A 179 -11.95 3.41 13.25
C VAL A 179 -13.00 4.19 14.03
N ARG A 180 -14.20 3.64 14.19
CA ARG A 180 -15.28 4.28 14.95
C ARG A 180 -15.00 4.27 16.45
N HIS A 181 -14.48 3.17 16.97
CA HIS A 181 -14.21 2.98 18.40
C HIS A 181 -13.16 3.98 18.91
N LEU A 182 -12.12 4.26 18.11
CA LEU A 182 -11.03 5.18 18.45
C LEU A 182 -11.29 6.63 18.00
N ASN A 183 -12.46 6.89 17.41
CA ASN A 183 -12.81 8.15 16.74
C ASN A 183 -11.72 8.58 15.75
N ALA A 184 -11.25 7.64 14.94
CA ALA A 184 -10.21 7.88 13.96
C ALA A 184 -10.75 8.57 12.70
N THR A 185 -9.89 9.35 12.06
CA THR A 185 -10.23 10.09 10.83
C THR A 185 -10.37 9.15 9.64
N ALA A 186 -9.49 8.15 9.56
CA ALA A 186 -9.43 7.21 8.46
C ALA A 186 -8.96 5.82 8.93
N GLY A 187 -9.22 4.83 8.08
CA GLY A 187 -8.70 3.49 8.18
C GLY A 187 -7.98 3.08 6.90
N ILE A 188 -6.98 2.22 7.03
CA ILE A 188 -6.31 1.54 5.92
C ILE A 188 -6.47 0.03 6.15
N VAL A 189 -6.85 -0.71 5.11
CA VAL A 189 -6.71 -2.17 5.10
C VAL A 189 -5.75 -2.57 3.99
N ILE A 190 -4.64 -3.20 4.35
CA ILE A 190 -3.72 -3.82 3.41
C ILE A 190 -4.28 -5.21 3.05
N THR A 191 -4.92 -5.30 1.88
CA THR A 191 -5.55 -6.53 1.40
C THR A 191 -5.94 -6.43 -0.08
N ALA A 192 -5.77 -7.52 -0.83
CA ALA A 192 -6.44 -7.73 -2.11
C ALA A 192 -7.67 -8.65 -2.00
N SER A 193 -8.21 -8.85 -0.79
CA SER A 193 -9.39 -9.66 -0.50
C SER A 193 -9.24 -11.12 -0.96
N HIS A 194 -9.94 -11.54 -2.02
CA HIS A 194 -9.93 -12.90 -2.55
C HIS A 194 -9.06 -13.04 -3.82
N ASN A 195 -8.34 -12.00 -4.22
CA ASN A 195 -7.43 -12.06 -5.37
C ASN A 195 -6.36 -13.17 -5.19
N PRO A 196 -5.69 -13.59 -6.27
CA PRO A 196 -4.57 -14.53 -6.19
C PRO A 196 -3.50 -14.14 -5.15
N PRO A 197 -2.72 -15.09 -4.60
CA PRO A 197 -1.78 -14.82 -3.51
C PRO A 197 -0.63 -13.87 -3.89
N HIS A 198 -0.33 -13.72 -5.18
CA HIS A 198 0.67 -12.79 -5.70
C HIS A 198 0.18 -11.33 -5.79
N ASP A 199 -1.10 -11.07 -5.50
CA ASP A 199 -1.66 -9.73 -5.42
C ASP A 199 -1.72 -9.23 -3.98
N ASN A 200 -1.60 -7.91 -3.81
CA ASN A 200 -1.94 -7.23 -2.58
C ASN A 200 -2.64 -5.88 -2.90
N GLY A 201 -3.10 -5.16 -1.90
CA GLY A 201 -3.86 -3.93 -2.09
C GLY A 201 -3.84 -3.03 -0.87
N TYR A 202 -4.35 -1.82 -1.06
CA TYR A 202 -4.44 -0.77 -0.05
C TYR A 202 -5.82 -0.15 -0.18
N LYS A 203 -6.70 -0.36 0.80
CA LYS A 203 -8.07 0.19 0.80
C LYS A 203 -8.19 1.26 1.88
N VAL A 204 -8.95 2.31 1.59
CA VAL A 204 -9.19 3.40 2.55
C VAL A 204 -10.62 3.39 3.06
N TYR A 205 -10.74 3.61 4.35
CA TYR A 205 -11.98 3.80 5.10
C TYR A 205 -11.95 5.20 5.72
N PHE A 206 -13.09 5.83 5.94
CA PHE A 206 -13.15 7.15 6.58
C PHE A 206 -13.81 7.10 7.96
N ALA A 207 -14.03 8.25 8.59
CA ALA A 207 -14.44 8.37 9.99
C ALA A 207 -15.73 7.63 10.38
N ASP A 208 -16.59 7.31 9.41
CA ASP A 208 -17.80 6.50 9.60
C ASP A 208 -17.51 4.98 9.64
N GLY A 209 -16.26 4.58 9.47
CA GLY A 209 -15.82 3.19 9.38
C GLY A 209 -16.20 2.50 8.07
N ALA A 210 -16.74 3.22 7.08
CA ALA A 210 -17.07 2.69 5.77
C ALA A 210 -15.92 2.92 4.78
N GLN A 211 -15.87 2.08 3.74
CA GLN A 211 -14.93 2.29 2.65
C GLN A 211 -15.23 3.63 1.96
N VAL A 212 -14.19 4.37 1.56
CA VAL A 212 -14.36 5.72 1.02
C VAL A 212 -15.28 5.76 -0.20
N ILE A 213 -16.25 6.67 -0.14
CA ILE A 213 -17.09 7.13 -1.24
C ILE A 213 -16.92 8.64 -1.42
N GLU A 214 -17.61 9.24 -2.38
CA GLU A 214 -17.61 10.70 -2.53
C GLU A 214 -18.15 11.41 -1.27
N PRO A 215 -17.61 12.59 -0.90
CA PRO A 215 -16.54 13.34 -1.59
C PRO A 215 -15.11 12.93 -1.20
N HIS A 216 -14.96 11.96 -0.29
CA HIS A 216 -13.65 11.55 0.24
C HIS A 216 -12.81 10.84 -0.82
N ALA A 217 -13.43 9.99 -1.63
CA ALA A 217 -12.75 9.26 -2.69
C ALA A 217 -12.01 10.20 -3.65
N SER A 218 -12.69 11.15 -4.29
CA SER A 218 -12.06 12.10 -5.22
C SER A 218 -11.01 12.99 -4.53
N GLY A 219 -11.27 13.41 -3.30
CA GLY A 219 -10.32 14.22 -2.53
C GLY A 219 -9.00 13.49 -2.24
N ILE A 220 -9.08 12.21 -1.86
CA ILE A 220 -7.88 11.39 -1.63
C ILE A 220 -7.17 11.11 -2.95
N ILE A 221 -7.90 10.74 -4.01
CA ILE A 221 -7.33 10.49 -5.35
C ILE A 221 -6.51 11.69 -5.83
N GLN A 222 -7.05 12.90 -5.68
CA GLN A 222 -6.35 14.13 -6.06
C GLN A 222 -5.01 14.28 -5.33
N ARG A 223 -4.99 14.00 -4.01
CA ARG A 223 -3.77 14.11 -3.20
C ARG A 223 -2.76 13.01 -3.52
N VAL A 224 -3.21 11.78 -3.75
CA VAL A 224 -2.33 10.67 -4.17
C VAL A 224 -1.70 10.96 -5.53
N ASN A 225 -2.46 11.49 -6.48
CA ASN A 225 -1.95 11.84 -7.81
C ASN A 225 -1.01 13.07 -7.82
N ALA A 226 -1.08 13.92 -6.80
CA ALA A 226 -0.16 15.04 -6.63
C ALA A 226 1.23 14.62 -6.11
N VAL A 227 1.37 13.38 -5.60
CA VAL A 227 2.66 12.85 -5.13
C VAL A 227 3.42 12.26 -6.32
N VAL A 228 4.51 12.93 -6.70
CA VAL A 228 5.31 12.63 -7.90
C VAL A 228 6.66 11.96 -7.62
N SER A 229 7.04 11.82 -6.34
CA SER A 229 8.34 11.30 -5.90
C SER A 229 8.17 10.24 -4.82
N GLU A 230 9.00 9.20 -4.85
CA GLU A 230 9.11 8.22 -3.75
C GLU A 230 9.80 8.82 -2.52
N SER A 231 10.71 9.77 -2.73
CA SER A 231 11.38 10.50 -1.66
C SER A 231 10.51 11.67 -1.20
N TYR A 232 10.38 11.83 0.11
CA TYR A 232 9.80 13.01 0.75
C TYR A 232 10.63 13.40 1.97
N GLU A 233 10.58 14.67 2.34
CA GLU A 233 11.12 15.15 3.60
C GLU A 233 10.05 14.98 4.69
N SER A 234 10.36 14.20 5.72
CA SER A 234 9.49 14.09 6.89
C SER A 234 9.36 15.44 7.58
N ILE A 235 8.22 15.73 8.19
CA ILE A 235 8.09 16.92 9.03
C ILE A 235 9.02 16.84 10.25
N PRO A 236 9.39 17.97 10.89
CA PRO A 236 10.19 17.99 12.12
C PRO A 236 9.66 17.02 13.18
N LYS A 237 10.57 16.33 13.88
CA LYS A 237 10.24 15.23 14.80
C LYS A 237 9.22 15.60 15.88
N ASP A 238 9.26 16.83 16.39
CA ASP A 238 8.33 17.38 17.38
C ASP A 238 6.89 17.53 16.83
N ARG A 239 6.76 17.62 15.50
CA ARG A 239 5.47 17.72 14.80
C ARG A 239 4.94 16.39 14.28
N GLN A 240 5.77 15.35 14.23
CA GLN A 240 5.36 14.00 13.81
C GLN A 240 4.29 13.42 14.74
N GLY A 241 3.46 12.52 14.20
CA GLY A 241 2.51 11.73 14.97
C GLY A 241 3.18 10.52 15.61
N ASN A 242 2.41 9.79 16.41
CA ASN A 242 2.87 8.55 17.06
C ASN A 242 2.43 7.32 16.26
N VAL A 243 3.20 6.23 16.38
CA VAL A 243 2.75 4.89 15.98
C VAL A 243 2.42 4.10 17.26
N THR A 244 1.21 3.58 17.35
CA THR A 244 0.73 2.81 18.51
C THR A 244 0.24 1.44 18.08
N THR A 245 0.75 0.39 18.70
CA THR A 245 0.21 -0.95 18.53
C THR A 245 -1.01 -1.12 19.43
N LEU A 246 -2.15 -1.47 18.84
CA LEU A 246 -3.40 -1.77 19.53
C LEU A 246 -3.29 -3.09 20.28
N GLY A 247 -3.75 -3.08 21.53
CA GLY A 247 -3.76 -4.27 22.37
C GLY A 247 -5.04 -5.10 22.22
N PRO A 248 -5.14 -6.18 23.02
CA PRO A 248 -6.31 -7.05 23.04
C PRO A 248 -7.61 -6.35 23.46
N ASP A 249 -7.53 -5.17 24.07
CA ASP A 249 -8.68 -4.39 24.51
C ASP A 249 -9.61 -3.98 23.37
N VAL A 250 -9.04 -3.68 22.18
CA VAL A 250 -9.83 -3.37 20.98
C VAL A 250 -10.52 -4.63 20.44
N ASP A 251 -9.83 -5.76 20.42
CA ASP A 251 -10.39 -7.05 20.00
C ASP A 251 -11.55 -7.47 20.93
N GLU A 252 -11.36 -7.34 22.25
CA GLU A 252 -12.39 -7.60 23.24
C GLU A 252 -13.60 -6.68 23.08
N ALA A 253 -13.38 -5.39 22.80
CA ALA A 253 -14.46 -4.44 22.54
C ALA A 253 -15.22 -4.79 21.26
N TYR A 254 -14.52 -5.23 20.22
CA TYR A 254 -15.13 -5.71 18.97
C TYR A 254 -15.99 -6.95 19.21
N MET A 255 -15.47 -7.95 19.92
CA MET A 255 -16.20 -9.18 20.24
C MET A 255 -17.44 -8.91 21.10
N LYS A 256 -17.31 -8.07 22.15
CA LYS A 256 -18.47 -7.63 22.95
C LYS A 256 -19.53 -6.95 22.10
N ARG A 257 -19.13 -6.13 21.11
CA ARG A 257 -20.09 -5.52 20.19
C ARG A 257 -20.74 -6.58 19.30
N LEU A 258 -19.98 -7.55 18.78
CA LEU A 258 -20.50 -8.60 17.91
C LEU A 258 -21.56 -9.46 18.61
N GLU A 259 -21.37 -9.78 19.88
CA GLU A 259 -22.34 -10.52 20.69
C GLU A 259 -23.72 -9.84 20.74
N THR A 260 -23.76 -8.50 20.74
CA THR A 260 -25.02 -7.75 20.72
C THR A 260 -25.77 -7.78 19.38
N LEU A 261 -25.15 -8.32 18.32
CA LEU A 261 -25.72 -8.39 16.97
C LEU A 261 -26.31 -9.78 16.65
N ILE A 262 -26.20 -10.73 17.59
CA ILE A 262 -26.77 -12.08 17.42
C ILE A 262 -28.30 -11.97 17.41
N VAL A 263 -28.90 -12.30 16.27
CA VAL A 263 -30.36 -12.21 16.07
C VAL A 263 -31.11 -13.26 16.88
N ASP A 264 -30.58 -14.49 16.95
CA ASP A 264 -31.16 -15.58 17.73
C ASP A 264 -30.10 -16.31 18.57
N PRO A 265 -29.91 -15.89 19.83
CA PRO A 265 -28.96 -16.54 20.74
C PRO A 265 -29.34 -17.99 21.08
N SER A 266 -30.61 -18.38 20.93
CA SER A 266 -31.07 -19.72 21.30
C SER A 266 -30.49 -20.80 20.39
N VAL A 267 -30.33 -20.50 19.10
CA VAL A 267 -29.70 -21.40 18.11
C VAL A 267 -28.26 -21.74 18.53
N LEU A 268 -27.48 -20.73 18.94
CA LEU A 268 -26.09 -20.93 19.38
C LEU A 268 -26.00 -21.74 20.68
N ASN A 269 -26.91 -21.49 21.62
CA ASN A 269 -26.93 -22.21 22.90
C ASN A 269 -27.35 -23.67 22.73
N SER A 270 -28.28 -23.96 21.82
CA SER A 270 -28.72 -25.32 21.51
C SER A 270 -27.64 -26.18 20.85
N ALA A 271 -26.71 -25.57 20.09
CA ALA A 271 -25.61 -26.27 19.43
C ALA A 271 -24.41 -26.59 20.35
N LYS A 272 -24.36 -25.99 21.55
CA LYS A 272 -23.35 -26.27 22.59
C LYS A 272 -23.78 -27.37 23.55
N SER A 273 -25.02 -27.84 23.45
CA SER A 273 -25.63 -28.90 24.26
C SER A 273 -25.35 -30.26 23.65
#